data_AF-A0A930KLC8-F1
#
_entry.id   AF-A0A930KLC8-F1
#
_cell.length_a   1.000
_cell.length_b   1.000
_cell.length_c   1.000
_cell.angle_alpha   90.00
_cell.angle_beta   90.00
_cell.angle_gamma   90.00
#
_symmetry.space_group_name_H-M   'P 1'
#
loop_
_entity.id
_entity.type
_entity.pdbx_description
1 polymer ?
#
loop_
_entity_poly.entity_id
_entity_poly.type
_entity_poly.pdbx_seq_one_letter_code
_entity_poly.pdbx_strand_id
1 'polypeptide(L)'
;MLHVFRQDAHHATLAAIIPEGLTSVHTPHDPLRAPDNGTRTQHSVTRAAQIPTFCAIIVAGGKSSRLNHTPKAGLSNGSHTLLERALDAAGQAQLRVVVGPETLPVPSDALHTREDPPYSGPAAALHAGLEKLAAAYAAREKAPPAWCLILGVDTPQIAPAVKKLLAHTVDAPTEALGYWGVAEGVFQPLVGIYRFAPLREVFAEGSTNASVRSFVKRLAPVAVELDPAHTADVDTWEQAHELGYSTPRWLDY
;
A
#
# COMPACT_ATOMS: atom_id res chain seq x y z
N MET A 1 26.23 50.26 34.52
CA MET A 1 24.78 50.44 34.31
C MET A 1 24.18 49.03 34.26
N LEU A 2 24.13 48.28 35.37
CA LEU A 2 23.27 48.32 36.57
C LEU A 2 21.76 48.10 36.28
N HIS A 3 21.14 47.28 37.15
CA HIS A 3 19.81 46.64 37.16
C HIS A 3 19.81 45.23 36.52
N VAL A 4 19.96 44.10 37.24
CA VAL A 4 19.38 43.59 38.51
C VAL A 4 17.85 43.55 38.50
N PHE A 5 17.29 42.35 38.36
CA PHE A 5 16.24 41.83 39.26
C PHE A 5 16.34 40.30 39.37
N ARG A 6 16.16 39.85 40.61
CA ARG A 6 16.30 38.50 41.16
C ARG A 6 14.93 38.11 41.74
N GLN A 7 14.76 36.81 42.02
CA GLN A 7 13.75 36.17 42.90
C GLN A 7 12.36 35.94 42.30
N ASP A 8 11.61 34.89 42.66
CA ASP A 8 11.87 33.62 43.36
C ASP A 8 10.67 32.70 43.09
N ALA A 9 10.88 31.40 43.32
CA ALA A 9 9.88 30.34 43.31
C ALA A 9 8.77 30.53 44.37
N HIS A 10 7.64 29.82 44.24
CA HIS A 10 6.99 28.99 45.29
C HIS A 10 5.57 28.57 44.86
N HIS A 11 5.29 27.24 44.88
CA HIS A 11 4.10 26.54 45.40
C HIS A 11 2.68 26.95 44.89
N ALA A 12 1.66 26.10 44.71
CA ALA A 12 1.36 24.75 45.17
C ALA A 12 0.21 24.13 44.33
N THR A 13 0.17 22.81 44.38
CA THR A 13 -0.88 21.84 44.03
C THR A 13 -2.28 22.20 44.55
N LEU A 14 -3.32 22.06 43.71
CA LEU A 14 -4.72 21.94 44.15
C LEU A 14 -5.17 20.47 44.05
N ALA A 15 -5.44 19.85 45.20
CA ALA A 15 -6.20 18.62 45.33
C ALA A 15 -7.56 18.98 45.96
N ALA A 16 -8.66 18.55 45.33
CA ALA A 16 -10.01 18.77 45.81
C ALA A 16 -10.42 17.70 46.83
N ILE A 17 -11.12 18.17 47.85
CA ILE A 17 -11.46 17.54 49.13
C ILE A 17 -12.74 16.70 48.99
N ILE A 18 -12.73 15.51 49.60
CA ILE A 18 -13.87 14.62 49.89
C ILE A 18 -14.54 15.07 51.20
N PRO A 19 -15.88 15.05 51.32
CA PRO A 19 -16.52 15.01 52.64
C PRO A 19 -16.95 13.59 53.02
N GLU A 20 -16.46 13.12 54.17
CA GLU A 20 -17.03 11.99 54.90
C GLU A 20 -18.25 12.42 55.73
N GLY A 21 -19.20 11.49 55.91
CA GLY A 21 -20.28 11.56 56.89
C GLY A 21 -20.68 10.16 57.34
N LEU A 22 -20.22 9.78 58.53
CA LEU A 22 -20.59 8.56 59.26
C LEU A 22 -22.08 8.55 59.65
N THR A 23 -22.72 7.37 59.62
CA THR A 23 -23.22 6.71 60.85
C THR A 23 -23.66 5.27 60.57
N SER A 24 -23.19 4.38 61.44
CA SER A 24 -23.45 2.94 61.46
C SER A 24 -24.72 2.64 62.24
N VAL A 25 -25.54 1.68 61.77
CA VAL A 25 -26.38 0.84 62.63
C VAL A 25 -26.35 -0.58 62.08
N HIS A 26 -26.02 -1.53 62.98
CA HIS A 26 -25.88 -2.96 62.75
C HIS A 26 -27.07 -3.71 63.35
N THR A 27 -27.65 -4.70 62.65
CA THR A 27 -28.13 -6.03 63.16
C THR A 27 -28.80 -6.87 62.02
N PRO A 28 -29.00 -8.21 62.16
CA PRO A 28 -28.53 -9.19 61.16
C PRO A 28 -29.60 -10.12 60.52
N HIS A 29 -29.13 -10.98 59.61
CA HIS A 29 -29.68 -12.29 59.18
C HIS A 29 -30.82 -12.32 58.14
N ASP A 30 -30.57 -12.89 56.94
CA ASP A 30 -31.17 -14.17 56.44
C ASP A 30 -30.70 -14.50 54.99
N PRO A 31 -30.35 -15.76 54.65
CA PRO A 31 -29.95 -16.17 53.30
C PRO A 31 -31.12 -16.78 52.51
N LEU A 32 -31.34 -16.36 51.25
CA LEU A 32 -31.92 -17.11 50.10
C LEU A 32 -32.63 -16.17 49.11
N ARG A 33 -31.99 -15.85 47.97
CA ARG A 33 -32.68 -15.65 46.67
C ARG A 33 -31.70 -15.75 45.48
N ALA A 34 -32.14 -16.46 44.45
CA ALA A 34 -31.40 -16.83 43.24
C ALA A 34 -31.40 -15.72 42.14
N PRO A 35 -30.91 -16.02 40.92
CA PRO A 35 -29.79 -15.36 40.25
C PRO A 35 -30.15 -14.02 39.58
N ASP A 36 -29.21 -13.07 39.56
CA ASP A 36 -29.30 -11.90 38.69
C ASP A 36 -28.54 -12.15 37.37
N ASN A 37 -29.28 -11.94 36.29
CA ASN A 37 -28.92 -12.22 34.92
C ASN A 37 -28.62 -10.88 34.24
N GLY A 38 -27.37 -10.67 33.86
CA GLY A 38 -27.03 -9.83 32.72
C GLY A 38 -27.05 -8.32 32.95
N THR A 39 -25.86 -7.75 33.04
CA THR A 39 -25.54 -6.57 32.22
C THR A 39 -24.06 -6.63 31.83
N ARG A 40 -23.73 -7.55 30.90
CA ARG A 40 -22.47 -7.44 30.14
C ARG A 40 -22.67 -6.29 29.16
N THR A 41 -22.25 -5.09 29.55
CA THR A 41 -22.07 -3.95 28.66
C THR A 41 -21.09 -4.36 27.55
N GLN A 42 -21.63 -4.79 26.42
CA GLN A 42 -20.89 -4.89 25.17
C GLN A 42 -20.45 -3.47 24.81
N HIS A 43 -19.20 -3.17 25.10
CA HIS A 43 -18.54 -1.99 24.57
C HIS A 43 -18.30 -2.27 23.08
N SER A 44 -19.30 -2.00 22.26
CA SER A 44 -19.16 -1.96 20.81
C SER A 44 -18.27 -0.78 20.46
N VAL A 45 -16.96 -0.98 20.51
CA VAL A 45 -16.00 -0.06 19.92
C VAL A 45 -16.23 -0.16 18.42
N THR A 46 -16.83 0.86 17.82
CA THR A 46 -16.86 1.04 16.37
C THR A 46 -15.42 1.18 15.91
N ARG A 47 -14.77 0.06 15.58
CA ARG A 47 -13.44 0.09 14.96
C ARG A 47 -13.65 0.77 13.61
N ALA A 48 -13.17 2.01 13.48
CA ALA A 48 -13.08 2.66 12.18
C ALA A 48 -12.36 1.68 11.25
N ALA A 49 -13.01 1.34 10.14
CA ALA A 49 -12.57 0.31 9.23
C ALA A 49 -11.26 0.81 8.57
N GLN A 50 -10.13 0.43 9.14
CA GLN A 50 -8.82 0.94 8.75
C GLN A 50 -8.25 0.04 7.65
N ILE A 51 -7.74 0.67 6.58
CA ILE A 51 -7.02 -0.04 5.52
C ILE A 51 -5.88 -0.83 6.16
N PRO A 52 -5.83 -2.16 5.99
CA PRO A 52 -4.73 -2.97 6.45
C PRO A 52 -3.40 -2.48 5.88
N THR A 53 -2.32 -2.63 6.63
CA THR A 53 -0.97 -2.31 6.15
C THR A 53 -0.62 -3.14 4.91
N PHE A 54 0.09 -2.54 3.96
CA PHE A 54 0.50 -3.17 2.71
C PHE A 54 1.90 -2.70 2.26
N CYS A 55 2.50 -3.46 1.35
CA CYS A 55 3.67 -3.03 0.56
C CYS A 55 3.31 -2.93 -0.92
N ALA A 56 4.17 -2.35 -1.74
CA ALA A 56 3.91 -2.17 -3.16
C ALA A 56 5.11 -2.54 -4.05
N ILE A 57 4.81 -3.12 -5.20
CA ILE A 57 5.75 -3.37 -6.30
C ILE A 57 5.32 -2.50 -7.48
N ILE A 58 6.25 -1.69 -7.97
CA ILE A 58 6.05 -0.78 -9.09
C ILE A 58 6.94 -1.26 -10.24
N VAL A 59 6.32 -1.80 -11.28
CA VAL A 59 7.00 -2.31 -12.47
C VAL A 59 7.22 -1.16 -13.44
N ALA A 60 8.48 -0.73 -13.54
CA ALA A 60 8.96 0.38 -14.36
C ALA A 60 9.81 -0.11 -15.57
N GLY A 61 9.72 -1.40 -15.90
CA GLY A 61 10.49 -2.03 -16.98
C GLY A 61 9.68 -2.22 -18.28
N GLY A 62 10.34 -2.03 -19.42
CA GLY A 62 9.81 -2.27 -20.76
C GLY A 62 10.79 -1.82 -21.83
N LYS A 63 10.67 -2.34 -23.07
CA LYS A 63 11.57 -1.97 -24.19
C LYS A 63 11.30 -0.57 -24.76
N SER A 64 10.18 0.06 -24.41
CA SER A 64 9.73 1.35 -24.94
C SER A 64 9.82 1.45 -26.48
N SER A 65 9.67 0.33 -27.19
CA SER A 65 9.93 0.26 -28.64
C SER A 65 8.99 1.14 -29.45
N ARG A 66 7.77 1.39 -28.94
CA ARG A 66 6.76 2.26 -29.55
C ARG A 66 6.93 3.75 -29.21
N LEU A 67 7.85 4.09 -28.31
CA LEU A 67 8.16 5.45 -27.87
C LEU A 67 9.54 5.91 -28.36
N ASN A 68 10.02 5.38 -29.50
CA ASN A 68 11.37 5.62 -30.02
C ASN A 68 12.47 5.33 -28.98
N HIS A 69 12.30 4.26 -28.19
CA HIS A 69 13.18 3.89 -27.07
C HIS A 69 13.21 4.88 -25.91
N THR A 70 12.34 5.90 -25.92
CA THR A 70 12.17 6.82 -24.77
C THR A 70 11.65 6.03 -23.58
N PRO A 71 12.38 5.96 -22.46
CA PRO A 71 11.98 5.08 -21.37
C PRO A 71 10.73 5.64 -20.68
N LYS A 72 9.67 4.83 -20.69
CA LYS A 72 8.29 5.24 -20.38
C LYS A 72 8.16 5.86 -18.99
N ALA A 73 8.86 5.30 -18.01
CA ALA A 73 8.88 5.78 -16.63
C ALA A 73 9.24 7.27 -16.49
N GLY A 74 10.05 7.82 -17.41
CA GLY A 74 10.49 9.21 -17.41
C GLY A 74 9.62 10.18 -18.21
N LEU A 75 8.56 9.71 -18.89
CA LEU A 75 7.60 10.60 -19.54
C LEU A 75 6.97 11.54 -18.51
N SER A 76 6.91 12.83 -18.83
CA SER A 76 6.50 13.88 -17.91
C SER A 76 5.42 14.80 -18.49
N ASN A 77 4.54 15.25 -17.60
CA ASN A 77 3.55 16.29 -17.84
C ASN A 77 4.00 17.68 -17.35
N GLY A 78 5.30 17.86 -17.11
CA GLY A 78 5.90 19.10 -16.60
C GLY A 78 5.91 19.22 -15.07
N SER A 79 5.07 18.47 -14.35
CA SER A 79 5.05 18.46 -12.88
C SER A 79 5.49 17.12 -12.29
N HIS A 80 5.05 16.01 -12.91
CA HIS A 80 5.36 14.66 -12.49
C HIS A 80 5.79 13.81 -13.69
N THR A 81 6.54 12.75 -13.42
CA THR A 81 6.78 11.64 -14.33
C THR A 81 5.78 10.50 -14.09
N LEU A 82 5.67 9.59 -15.06
CA LEU A 82 4.89 8.36 -14.89
C LEU A 82 5.33 7.54 -13.66
N LEU A 83 6.63 7.46 -13.40
CA LEU A 83 7.15 6.82 -12.19
C LEU A 83 6.69 7.54 -10.90
N GLU A 84 6.80 8.86 -10.85
CA GLU A 84 6.36 9.66 -9.70
C GLU A 84 4.86 9.46 -9.42
N ARG A 85 4.03 9.39 -10.46
CA ARG A 85 2.59 9.13 -10.32
C ARG A 85 2.28 7.75 -9.73
N ALA A 86 2.98 6.71 -10.15
CA ALA A 86 2.82 5.37 -9.59
C ALA A 86 3.28 5.30 -8.11
N LEU A 87 4.40 5.95 -7.79
CA LEU A 87 4.91 6.05 -6.41
C LEU A 87 3.96 6.82 -5.49
N ASP A 88 3.37 7.92 -5.97
CA ASP A 88 2.39 8.72 -5.24
C ASP A 88 1.11 7.92 -4.98
N ALA A 89 0.62 7.19 -5.99
CA ALA A 89 -0.55 6.31 -5.84
C ALA A 89 -0.33 5.22 -4.78
N ALA A 90 0.91 4.75 -4.63
CA ALA A 90 1.33 3.78 -3.62
C ALA A 90 1.86 4.42 -2.32
N GLY A 91 1.67 5.73 -2.09
CA GLY A 91 2.32 6.47 -1.00
C GLY A 91 1.98 6.01 0.43
N GLN A 92 0.90 5.24 0.61
CA GLN A 92 0.52 4.66 1.91
C GLN A 92 1.21 3.30 2.20
N ALA A 93 1.96 2.74 1.25
CA ALA A 93 2.66 1.49 1.43
C ALA A 93 3.80 1.62 2.45
N GLN A 94 3.93 0.65 3.35
CA GLN A 94 5.03 0.61 4.32
C GLN A 94 6.40 0.48 3.65
N LEU A 95 6.44 -0.24 2.53
CA LEU A 95 7.58 -0.36 1.64
C LEU A 95 7.11 -0.36 0.19
N ARG A 96 7.87 0.34 -0.65
CA ARG A 96 7.71 0.33 -2.10
C ARG A 96 9.00 -0.21 -2.71
N VAL A 97 8.89 -1.06 -3.73
CA VAL A 97 10.02 -1.44 -4.58
C VAL A 97 9.71 -1.06 -6.01
N VAL A 98 10.64 -0.36 -6.65
CA VAL A 98 10.63 -0.11 -8.08
C VAL A 98 11.44 -1.20 -8.75
N VAL A 99 10.88 -1.81 -9.80
CA VAL A 99 11.54 -2.85 -10.60
C VAL A 99 11.81 -2.33 -11.99
N GLY A 100 13.07 -2.19 -12.36
CA GLY A 100 13.49 -1.66 -13.66
C GLY A 100 14.99 -1.38 -13.71
N PRO A 101 15.50 -0.77 -14.79
CA PRO A 101 16.93 -0.43 -14.93
C PRO A 101 17.49 0.33 -13.73
N GLU A 102 18.75 0.06 -13.35
CA GLU A 102 19.44 0.68 -12.21
C GLU A 102 19.56 2.20 -12.32
N THR A 103 19.47 2.70 -13.54
CA THR A 103 19.57 4.10 -13.92
C THR A 103 18.27 4.89 -13.68
N LEU A 104 17.15 4.24 -13.35
CA LEU A 104 15.92 4.92 -12.93
C LEU A 104 16.17 5.77 -11.67
N PRO A 105 15.70 7.04 -11.62
CA PRO A 105 15.84 7.90 -10.45
C PRO A 105 14.80 7.52 -9.37
N VAL A 106 15.01 6.37 -8.74
CA VAL A 106 14.18 5.88 -7.62
C VAL A 106 14.47 6.71 -6.37
N PRO A 107 13.44 7.23 -5.66
CA PRO A 107 13.66 8.02 -4.45
C PRO A 107 14.26 7.16 -3.32
N SER A 108 15.01 7.79 -2.41
CA SER A 108 15.76 7.08 -1.35
C SER A 108 14.89 6.31 -0.36
N ASP A 109 13.59 6.62 -0.29
CA ASP A 109 12.61 5.97 0.56
C ASP A 109 11.86 4.81 -0.15
N ALA A 110 12.25 4.48 -1.38
CA ALA A 110 11.83 3.30 -2.13
C ALA A 110 13.01 2.36 -2.38
N LEU A 111 12.73 1.06 -2.39
CA LEU A 111 13.70 0.04 -2.78
C LEU A 111 13.80 -0.01 -4.31
N HIS A 112 14.93 -0.51 -4.81
CA HIS A 112 15.16 -0.72 -6.23
C HIS A 112 15.69 -2.12 -6.47
N THR A 113 15.21 -2.75 -7.54
CA THR A 113 15.71 -4.03 -8.06
C THR A 113 15.45 -4.12 -9.56
N ARG A 114 15.94 -5.17 -10.20
CA ARG A 114 15.69 -5.49 -11.62
C ARG A 114 15.50 -6.98 -11.75
N GLU A 115 14.68 -7.41 -12.70
CA GLU A 115 14.61 -8.81 -13.09
C GLU A 115 15.93 -9.30 -13.70
N ASP A 116 16.25 -10.56 -13.42
CA ASP A 116 17.42 -11.26 -13.98
C ASP A 116 16.95 -12.57 -14.64
N PRO A 117 17.20 -12.79 -15.95
CA PRO A 117 17.85 -11.87 -16.89
C PRO A 117 17.02 -10.59 -17.14
N PRO A 118 17.66 -9.46 -17.45
CA PRO A 118 16.96 -8.25 -17.87
C PRO A 118 15.99 -8.46 -19.03
N TYR A 119 14.87 -7.75 -19.03
CA TYR A 119 13.83 -7.84 -20.06
C TYR A 119 13.10 -9.19 -20.13
N SER A 120 13.14 -9.97 -19.05
CA SER A 120 12.40 -11.23 -18.90
C SER A 120 10.90 -11.05 -18.67
N GLY A 121 10.40 -9.83 -18.83
CA GLY A 121 8.98 -9.50 -18.78
C GLY A 121 8.43 -9.22 -17.38
N PRO A 122 7.15 -8.81 -17.30
CA PRO A 122 6.55 -8.32 -16.07
C PRO A 122 6.43 -9.39 -14.98
N ALA A 123 6.26 -10.68 -15.31
CA ALA A 123 6.23 -11.74 -14.30
C ALA A 123 7.58 -11.90 -13.58
N ALA A 124 8.70 -11.82 -14.32
CA ALA A 124 10.04 -11.83 -13.74
C ALA A 124 10.30 -10.58 -12.89
N ALA A 125 9.79 -9.42 -13.30
CA ALA A 125 9.85 -8.20 -12.50
C ALA A 125 9.09 -8.34 -11.17
N LEU A 126 7.90 -8.96 -11.17
CA LEU A 126 7.16 -9.23 -9.94
C LEU A 126 7.90 -10.18 -9.02
N HIS A 127 8.49 -11.26 -9.55
CA HIS A 127 9.35 -12.15 -8.77
C HIS A 127 10.50 -11.38 -8.09
N ALA A 128 11.26 -10.59 -8.86
CA ALA A 128 12.38 -9.81 -8.32
C ALA A 128 11.92 -8.79 -7.26
N GLY A 129 10.77 -8.14 -7.46
CA GLY A 129 10.17 -7.22 -6.50
C GLY A 129 9.74 -7.92 -5.20
N LEU A 130 9.11 -9.09 -5.29
CA LEU A 130 8.67 -9.89 -4.15
C LEU A 130 9.85 -10.33 -3.29
N GLU A 131 10.92 -10.84 -3.91
CA GLU A 131 12.13 -11.25 -3.19
C GLU A 131 12.85 -10.06 -2.55
N LYS A 132 12.92 -8.91 -3.24
CA LYS A 132 13.52 -7.69 -2.66
C LYS A 132 12.75 -7.20 -1.45
N LEU A 133 11.41 -7.21 -1.48
CA LEU A 133 10.57 -6.86 -0.35
C LEU A 133 10.75 -7.84 0.81
N ALA A 134 10.72 -9.15 0.53
CA ALA A 134 10.92 -10.19 1.55
C ALA A 134 12.27 -10.01 2.27
N ALA A 135 13.36 -9.81 1.53
CA ALA A 135 14.68 -9.54 2.08
C ALA A 135 14.73 -8.25 2.91
N ALA A 136 14.08 -7.18 2.46
CA ALA A 136 14.04 -5.91 3.18
C ALA A 136 13.25 -6.00 4.50
N TYR A 137 12.17 -6.78 4.54
CA TYR A 137 11.43 -7.05 5.78
C TYR A 137 12.25 -7.93 6.74
N ALA A 138 12.90 -8.98 6.23
CA ALA A 138 13.77 -9.84 7.02
C ALA A 138 14.93 -9.05 7.65
N ALA A 139 15.59 -8.17 6.89
CA ALA A 139 16.67 -7.31 7.38
C ALA A 139 16.21 -6.30 8.45
N ARG A 140 14.90 -6.05 8.55
CA ARG A 140 14.29 -5.19 9.57
C ARG A 140 13.70 -5.99 10.74
N GLU A 141 13.93 -7.30 10.76
CA GLU A 141 13.36 -8.24 11.74
C GLU A 141 11.82 -8.12 11.83
N LYS A 142 11.17 -7.90 10.68
CA LYS A 142 9.72 -7.73 10.57
C LYS A 142 9.14 -8.73 9.59
N ALA A 143 7.92 -9.18 9.85
CA ALA A 143 7.12 -9.88 8.86
C ALA A 143 6.64 -8.88 7.78
N PRO A 144 6.56 -9.30 6.50
CA PRO A 144 5.85 -8.53 5.49
C PRO A 144 4.38 -8.29 5.89
N PRO A 145 3.78 -7.16 5.45
CA PRO A 145 2.37 -6.91 5.66
C PRO A 145 1.52 -7.96 4.94
N ALA A 146 0.26 -8.06 5.36
CA ALA A 146 -0.64 -9.07 4.79
C ALA A 146 -0.90 -8.87 3.29
N TRP A 147 -0.81 -7.64 2.79
CA TRP A 147 -1.16 -7.28 1.42
C TRP A 147 0.03 -6.70 0.63
N CYS A 148 0.06 -6.98 -0.66
CA CYS A 148 1.00 -6.46 -1.63
C CYS A 148 0.23 -5.89 -2.83
N LEU A 149 0.40 -4.59 -3.06
CA LEU A 149 -0.07 -3.89 -4.26
C LEU A 149 0.92 -4.11 -5.41
N ILE A 150 0.41 -4.32 -6.61
CA ILE A 150 1.16 -4.36 -7.87
C ILE A 150 0.67 -3.21 -8.75
N LEU A 151 1.62 -2.42 -9.25
CA LEU A 151 1.37 -1.31 -10.17
C LEU A 151 2.34 -1.31 -11.35
N GLY A 152 1.82 -1.05 -12.56
CA GLY A 152 2.61 -0.60 -13.70
C GLY A 152 2.76 0.92 -13.67
N VAL A 153 3.83 1.44 -14.26
CA VAL A 153 4.01 2.91 -14.44
C VAL A 153 3.24 3.46 -15.64
N ASP A 154 2.58 2.60 -16.41
CA ASP A 154 1.93 2.96 -17.67
C ASP A 154 0.60 3.68 -17.52
N THR A 155 0.02 3.69 -16.33
CA THR A 155 -1.33 4.22 -16.05
C THR A 155 -1.26 5.51 -15.20
N PRO A 156 -1.12 6.71 -15.81
CA PRO A 156 -0.87 7.97 -15.08
C PRO A 156 -2.00 8.42 -14.13
N GLN A 157 -3.20 7.89 -14.32
CA GLN A 157 -4.41 8.24 -13.57
C GLN A 157 -4.81 7.15 -12.56
N ILE A 158 -3.89 6.26 -12.18
CA ILE A 158 -4.20 5.05 -11.41
C ILE A 158 -4.62 5.27 -9.95
N ALA A 159 -4.37 6.46 -9.38
CA ALA A 159 -4.59 6.70 -7.94
C ALA A 159 -6.01 6.38 -7.44
N PRO A 160 -7.11 6.73 -8.14
CA PRO A 160 -8.47 6.34 -7.73
C PRO A 160 -8.70 4.83 -7.80
N ALA A 161 -8.12 4.12 -8.77
CA ALA A 161 -8.19 2.67 -8.86
C ALA A 161 -7.47 1.99 -7.68
N VAL A 162 -6.30 2.51 -7.28
CA VAL A 162 -5.58 2.03 -6.08
C VAL A 162 -6.44 2.21 -4.82
N LYS A 163 -7.06 3.38 -4.64
CA LYS A 163 -7.97 3.61 -3.50
C LYS A 163 -9.13 2.60 -3.47
N LYS A 164 -9.71 2.30 -4.64
CA LYS A 164 -10.79 1.31 -4.76
C LYS A 164 -10.30 -0.10 -4.39
N LEU A 165 -9.14 -0.52 -4.86
CA LEU A 165 -8.53 -1.80 -4.50
C LEU A 165 -8.25 -1.90 -2.99
N LEU A 166 -7.69 -0.84 -2.38
CA LEU A 166 -7.42 -0.81 -0.95
C LEU A 166 -8.71 -0.90 -0.12
N ALA A 167 -9.80 -0.25 -0.56
CA ALA A 167 -11.09 -0.35 0.12
C ALA A 167 -11.61 -1.80 0.19
N HIS A 168 -11.38 -2.62 -0.85
CA HIS A 168 -11.74 -4.04 -0.82
C HIS A 168 -10.97 -4.85 0.23
N THR A 169 -9.81 -4.37 0.69
CA THR A 169 -9.00 -5.10 1.69
C THR A 169 -9.48 -4.91 3.13
N VAL A 170 -10.31 -3.89 3.41
CA VAL A 170 -10.71 -3.50 4.76
C VAL A 170 -11.51 -4.61 5.45
N ASP A 171 -12.49 -5.17 4.75
CA ASP A 171 -13.36 -6.26 5.22
C ASP A 171 -13.17 -7.53 4.39
N ALA A 172 -11.99 -7.67 3.76
CA ALA A 172 -11.67 -8.85 2.97
C ALA A 172 -11.71 -10.11 3.85
N PRO A 173 -12.46 -11.14 3.45
CA PRO A 173 -12.50 -12.38 4.22
C PRO A 173 -11.13 -13.07 4.16
N THR A 174 -10.85 -13.95 5.12
CA THR A 174 -9.50 -14.55 5.28
C THR A 174 -9.08 -15.34 4.04
N GLU A 175 -10.03 -15.97 3.35
CA GLU A 175 -9.85 -16.72 2.12
C GLU A 175 -9.63 -15.86 0.87
N ALA A 176 -9.93 -14.56 0.92
CA ALA A 176 -9.67 -13.67 -0.21
C ALA A 176 -8.15 -13.45 -0.35
N LEU A 177 -7.59 -14.07 -1.39
CA LEU A 177 -6.15 -14.01 -1.68
C LEU A 177 -5.78 -12.82 -2.57
N GLY A 178 -6.74 -12.16 -3.21
CA GLY A 178 -6.46 -10.98 -4.01
C GLY A 178 -7.65 -10.37 -4.72
N TYR A 179 -7.44 -9.14 -5.16
CA TYR A 179 -8.33 -8.34 -5.97
C TYR A 179 -7.54 -7.80 -7.15
N TRP A 180 -8.08 -7.92 -8.35
CA TRP A 180 -7.44 -7.44 -9.57
C TRP A 180 -8.33 -6.50 -10.36
N GLY A 181 -7.72 -5.56 -11.04
CA GLY A 181 -8.42 -4.59 -11.87
C GLY A 181 -8.98 -5.24 -13.13
N VAL A 182 -10.24 -4.93 -13.41
CA VAL A 182 -10.87 -5.16 -14.70
C VAL A 182 -11.45 -3.82 -15.16
N ALA A 183 -11.26 -3.44 -16.42
CA ALA A 183 -11.91 -2.28 -17.01
C ALA A 183 -12.51 -2.70 -18.34
N GLU A 184 -13.81 -2.46 -18.54
CA GLU A 184 -14.53 -2.87 -19.77
C GLU A 184 -14.41 -4.38 -20.04
N GLY A 185 -14.41 -5.18 -18.99
CA GLY A 185 -14.24 -6.65 -19.08
C GLY A 185 -12.80 -7.10 -19.37
N VAL A 186 -11.84 -6.17 -19.51
CA VAL A 186 -10.43 -6.47 -19.75
C VAL A 186 -9.64 -6.47 -18.45
N PHE A 187 -8.96 -7.58 -18.18
CA PHE A 187 -8.03 -7.70 -17.05
C PHE A 187 -6.83 -6.77 -17.20
N GLN A 188 -6.51 -6.05 -16.12
CA GLN A 188 -5.37 -5.13 -16.02
C GLN A 188 -4.17 -5.82 -15.33
N PRO A 189 -3.14 -6.29 -16.08
CA PRO A 189 -2.14 -7.21 -15.55
C PRO A 189 -1.31 -6.69 -14.39
N LEU A 190 -1.03 -5.39 -14.37
CA LEU A 190 -0.21 -4.74 -13.37
C LEU A 190 -1.05 -3.80 -12.49
N VAL A 191 -2.33 -4.13 -12.26
CA VAL A 191 -3.20 -3.37 -11.36
C VAL A 191 -3.95 -4.35 -10.45
N GLY A 192 -3.45 -4.56 -9.25
CA GLY A 192 -4.08 -5.49 -8.30
C GLY A 192 -3.42 -5.49 -6.92
N ILE A 193 -4.13 -6.02 -5.93
CA ILE A 193 -3.65 -6.17 -4.56
C ILE A 193 -3.90 -7.60 -4.08
N TYR A 194 -2.87 -8.25 -3.54
CA TYR A 194 -2.89 -9.68 -3.22
C TYR A 194 -2.30 -9.93 -1.84
N ARG A 195 -2.65 -11.05 -1.23
CA ARG A 195 -1.99 -11.51 -0.01
C ARG A 195 -0.51 -11.75 -0.32
N PHE A 196 0.39 -11.16 0.48
CA PHE A 196 1.84 -11.15 0.18
C PHE A 196 2.42 -12.56 0.07
N ALA A 197 2.18 -13.42 1.06
CA ALA A 197 2.79 -14.76 1.08
C ALA A 197 2.30 -15.66 -0.07
N PRO A 198 0.98 -15.82 -0.34
CA PRO A 198 0.49 -16.54 -1.50
C PRO A 198 0.97 -15.95 -2.83
N LEU A 199 1.03 -14.62 -2.94
CA LEU A 199 1.56 -13.96 -4.14
C LEU A 199 3.03 -14.33 -4.38
N ARG A 200 3.86 -14.27 -3.34
CA ARG A 200 5.26 -14.69 -3.41
C ARG A 200 5.41 -16.15 -3.83
N GLU A 201 4.59 -17.03 -3.25
CA GLU A 201 4.61 -18.47 -3.56
C GLU A 201 4.29 -18.74 -5.03
N VAL A 202 3.23 -18.15 -5.59
CA VAL A 202 2.89 -18.43 -6.99
C VAL A 202 3.98 -17.99 -7.96
N PHE A 203 4.72 -16.93 -7.65
CA PHE A 203 5.84 -16.37 -8.43
C PHE A 203 7.21 -16.96 -8.08
N ALA A 204 7.30 -17.97 -7.21
CA ALA A 204 8.59 -18.53 -6.78
C ALA A 204 9.41 -19.13 -7.93
N GLU A 205 8.75 -19.67 -8.96
CA GLU A 205 9.40 -20.37 -10.08
C GLU A 205 8.75 -20.04 -11.44
N GLY A 206 9.53 -20.13 -12.52
CA GLY A 206 9.03 -20.08 -13.90
C GLY A 206 8.54 -18.70 -14.38
N SER A 207 9.00 -17.61 -13.78
CA SER A 207 8.55 -16.24 -14.09
C SER A 207 9.13 -15.66 -15.39
N THR A 208 10.22 -16.22 -15.90
CA THR A 208 10.91 -15.74 -17.10
C THR A 208 10.05 -15.85 -18.34
N ASN A 209 9.85 -14.72 -19.05
CA ASN A 209 9.02 -14.59 -20.24
C ASN A 209 7.57 -15.07 -20.05
N ALA A 210 7.07 -15.04 -18.82
CA ALA A 210 5.76 -15.56 -18.49
C ALA A 210 4.70 -14.44 -18.35
N SER A 211 3.44 -14.84 -18.50
CA SER A 211 2.29 -13.94 -18.33
C SER A 211 1.98 -13.71 -16.86
N VAL A 212 1.89 -12.46 -16.40
CA VAL A 212 1.42 -12.14 -15.03
C VAL A 212 0.07 -12.82 -14.73
N ARG A 213 -0.85 -12.80 -15.70
CA ARG A 213 -2.18 -13.42 -15.57
C ARG A 213 -2.11 -14.90 -15.20
N SER A 214 -1.16 -15.65 -15.76
CA SER A 214 -1.06 -17.10 -15.53
C SER A 214 -0.66 -17.45 -14.10
N PHE A 215 -0.05 -16.51 -13.40
CA PHE A 215 0.37 -16.61 -12.00
C PHE A 215 -0.75 -16.14 -11.07
N VAL A 216 -1.19 -14.90 -11.22
CA VAL A 216 -2.16 -14.31 -10.29
C VAL A 216 -3.53 -15.02 -10.35
N LYS A 217 -3.91 -15.63 -11.48
CA LYS A 217 -5.14 -16.44 -11.57
C LYS A 217 -5.16 -17.63 -10.61
N ARG A 218 -4.00 -18.15 -10.19
CA ARG A 218 -3.88 -19.28 -9.25
C ARG A 218 -4.35 -18.90 -7.84
N LEU A 219 -4.39 -17.60 -7.56
CA LEU A 219 -4.93 -17.03 -6.32
C LEU A 219 -6.44 -16.84 -6.36
N ALA A 220 -7.11 -17.20 -7.47
CA ALA A 220 -8.54 -16.97 -7.71
C ALA A 220 -9.00 -15.54 -7.31
N PRO A 221 -8.34 -14.48 -7.81
CA PRO A 221 -8.61 -13.11 -7.38
C PRO A 221 -10.01 -12.66 -7.79
N VAL A 222 -10.61 -11.83 -6.94
CA VAL A 222 -11.91 -11.20 -7.21
C VAL A 222 -11.72 -10.04 -8.18
N ALA A 223 -12.53 -10.01 -9.25
CA ALA A 223 -12.59 -8.89 -10.19
C ALA A 223 -13.13 -7.63 -9.51
N VAL A 224 -12.37 -6.54 -9.62
CA VAL A 224 -12.81 -5.21 -9.23
C VAL A 224 -12.93 -4.38 -10.49
N GLU A 225 -14.15 -3.99 -10.84
CA GLU A 225 -14.39 -3.11 -11.98
C GLU A 225 -13.77 -1.73 -11.69
N LEU A 226 -12.92 -1.26 -12.59
CA LEU A 226 -12.24 0.02 -12.54
C LEU A 226 -12.76 0.91 -13.66
N ASP A 227 -12.74 2.22 -13.42
CA ASP A 227 -13.04 3.17 -14.48
C ASP A 227 -11.92 3.12 -15.53
N PRO A 228 -12.24 2.94 -16.83
CA PRO A 228 -11.25 2.93 -17.90
C PRO A 228 -10.36 4.18 -17.93
N ALA A 229 -10.89 5.33 -17.50
CA ALA A 229 -10.11 6.58 -17.43
C ALA A 229 -8.95 6.49 -16.41
N HIS A 230 -9.07 5.65 -15.37
CA HIS A 230 -8.00 5.45 -14.38
C HIS A 230 -6.97 4.41 -14.81
N THR A 231 -7.31 3.54 -15.76
CA THR A 231 -6.47 2.44 -16.25
C THR A 231 -5.97 2.63 -17.68
N ALA A 232 -6.23 3.78 -18.29
CA ALA A 232 -5.71 4.14 -19.60
C ALA A 232 -4.18 4.16 -19.58
N ASP A 233 -3.55 3.41 -20.48
CA ASP A 233 -2.11 3.21 -20.56
C ASP A 233 -1.43 4.10 -21.61
N VAL A 234 -0.16 4.46 -21.36
CA VAL A 234 0.64 5.31 -22.25
C VAL A 234 1.59 4.46 -23.12
N ASP A 235 1.08 3.70 -24.08
CA ASP A 235 1.88 2.84 -24.94
C ASP A 235 2.48 3.55 -26.17
N THR A 236 1.90 4.68 -26.56
CA THR A 236 2.31 5.48 -27.72
C THR A 236 2.49 6.95 -27.34
N TRP A 237 3.19 7.70 -28.19
CA TRP A 237 3.29 9.14 -28.03
C TRP A 237 1.93 9.83 -28.15
N GLU A 238 1.04 9.36 -29.01
CA GLU A 238 -0.33 9.91 -29.13
C GLU A 238 -1.06 9.85 -27.79
N GLN A 239 -1.11 8.68 -27.16
CA GLN A 239 -1.70 8.49 -25.82
C GLN A 239 -1.00 9.35 -24.76
N ALA A 240 0.33 9.46 -24.85
CA ALA A 240 1.10 10.31 -23.94
C ALA A 240 0.63 11.77 -24.04
N HIS A 241 0.54 12.32 -25.25
CA HIS A 241 0.11 13.70 -25.49
C HIS A 241 -1.35 13.93 -25.09
N GLU A 242 -2.26 13.01 -25.37
CA GLU A 242 -3.66 13.07 -24.93
C GLU A 242 -3.78 13.18 -23.39
N LEU A 243 -2.87 12.52 -22.68
CA LEU A 243 -2.78 12.53 -21.21
C LEU A 243 -1.87 13.63 -20.66
N GLY A 244 -1.36 14.52 -21.52
CA GLY A 244 -0.51 15.66 -21.16
C GLY A 244 0.97 15.34 -20.92
N TYR A 245 1.42 14.13 -21.25
CA TYR A 245 2.83 13.70 -21.18
C TYR A 245 3.53 13.92 -22.52
N SER A 246 4.25 15.03 -22.63
CA SER A 246 4.83 15.48 -23.92
C SER A 246 6.36 15.50 -23.94
N THR A 247 7.02 15.32 -22.79
CA THR A 247 8.48 15.41 -22.70
C THR A 247 9.06 14.28 -21.86
N PRO A 248 10.19 13.68 -22.25
CA PRO A 248 10.98 12.89 -21.32
C PRO A 248 11.69 13.82 -20.35
N ARG A 249 11.54 13.58 -19.04
CA ARG A 249 12.27 14.35 -18.03
C ARG A 249 13.74 13.94 -17.95
N TRP A 250 14.04 12.70 -18.30
CA TRP A 250 15.40 12.18 -18.34
C TRP A 250 15.61 11.42 -19.66
N LEU A 251 16.71 11.73 -20.34
CA LEU A 251 16.94 11.38 -21.75
C LEU A 251 17.58 9.98 -21.92
N ASP A 252 18.24 9.44 -20.89
CA ASP A 252 18.93 8.14 -20.93
C ASP A 252 18.82 7.40 -19.58
N TYR A 253 18.58 6.07 -19.63
CA TYR A 253 18.81 5.10 -18.54
C TYR A 253 19.25 3.76 -19.14
#